data_AF-A0A258BRL3-F1
#
_entry.id   AF-A0A258BRL3-F1
#
_cell.length_a   1.000
_cell.length_b   1.000
_cell.length_c   1.000
_cell.angle_alpha   90.00
_cell.angle_beta   90.00
_cell.angle_gamma   90.00
#
_symmetry.space_group_name_H-M   'P 1'
#
loop_
_entity.id
_entity.type
_entity.pdbx_description
1 polymer ?
#
loop_
_entity_poly.entity_id
_entity_poly.type
_entity_poly.pdbx_seq_one_letter_code
_entity_poly.pdbx_strand_id
1 'polypeptide(L)'
;VRIFSYCLPGRSGADLERICRAVKRTIAMADKAPDPSNLFNSLSSVLGRMPQLDHIPARVLATDPKAFVSLIANDPDIGLDQKQIGHATGTSQSQVSALKQKMLHKDVIEATHAQ
;
A
#
# COMPACT_ATOMS: atom_id res chain seq x y z
N VAL A 1 -0.75 10.87 1.50
CA VAL A 1 -2.04 10.99 2.23
C VAL A 1 -3.04 9.93 1.80
N ARG A 2 -3.42 9.84 0.52
CA ARG A 2 -4.43 8.85 0.05
C ARG A 2 -4.16 7.39 0.45
N ILE A 3 -2.92 6.89 0.24
CA ILE A 3 -2.55 5.52 0.66
C ILE A 3 -2.69 5.32 2.18
N PHE A 4 -2.34 6.33 2.99
CA PHE A 4 -2.50 6.25 4.45
C PHE A 4 -3.97 6.16 4.83
N SER A 5 -4.81 7.04 4.29
CA SER A 5 -6.26 7.03 4.54
C SER A 5 -6.90 5.73 4.07
N TYR A 6 -6.47 5.22 2.93
CA TYR A 6 -6.93 3.94 2.37
C TYR A 6 -6.55 2.75 3.25
N CYS A 7 -5.39 2.77 3.91
CA CYS A 7 -4.99 1.70 4.82
C CYS A 7 -5.60 1.82 6.22
N LEU A 8 -6.00 3.02 6.65
CA LEU A 8 -6.35 3.28 8.05
C LEU A 8 -7.77 3.84 8.24
N PRO A 9 -8.81 3.29 7.57
CA PRO A 9 -10.16 3.75 7.80
C PRO A 9 -10.60 3.48 9.24
N GLY A 10 -11.35 4.41 9.82
CA GLY A 10 -11.92 4.26 11.17
C GLY A 10 -10.93 4.33 12.34
N ARG A 11 -9.63 4.55 12.10
CA ARG A 11 -8.66 4.76 13.19
C ARG A 11 -8.86 6.11 13.87
N SER A 12 -8.70 6.15 15.18
CA SER A 12 -8.79 7.39 15.96
C SER A 12 -7.66 8.36 15.61
N GLY A 13 -7.85 9.66 15.87
CA GLY A 13 -6.81 10.66 15.65
C GLY A 13 -5.50 10.35 16.41
N ALA A 14 -5.61 9.85 17.64
CA ALA A 14 -4.46 9.43 18.44
C ALA A 14 -3.70 8.23 17.84
N ASP A 15 -4.43 7.27 17.27
CA ASP A 15 -3.80 6.13 16.59
C ASP A 15 -3.12 6.56 15.29
N LEU A 16 -3.76 7.44 14.51
CA LEU A 16 -3.16 8.02 13.31
C LEU A 16 -1.87 8.78 13.63
N GLU A 17 -1.85 9.57 14.72
CA GLU A 17 -0.64 10.23 15.19
C GLU A 17 0.46 9.24 15.58
N ARG A 18 0.10 8.18 16.32
CA ARG A 18 1.06 7.14 16.73
C ARG A 18 1.71 6.48 15.52
N ILE A 19 0.91 6.13 14.51
CA ILE A 19 1.39 5.53 13.26
C ILE A 19 2.27 6.52 12.50
N CYS A 20 1.82 7.76 12.32
CA CYS A 20 2.61 8.79 11.62
C CYS A 20 3.96 9.04 12.30
N ARG A 21 4.00 9.08 13.64
CA ARG A 21 5.26 9.21 14.41
C ARG A 21 6.17 8.00 14.21
N ALA A 22 5.61 6.79 14.22
CA ALA A 22 6.37 5.56 13.96
C ALA A 22 6.96 5.53 12.55
N VAL A 23 6.20 5.98 11.53
CA VAL A 23 6.68 6.10 10.15
C VAL A 23 7.81 7.13 10.07
N LYS A 24 7.62 8.34 10.64
CA LYS A 24 8.67 9.38 10.66
C LYS A 24 9.95 8.87 11.31
N ARG A 25 9.84 8.15 12.44
CA ARG A 25 10.99 7.53 13.11
C ARG A 25 11.66 6.49 12.22
N THR A 26 10.90 5.66 11.52
CA THR A 26 11.44 4.64 10.61
C THR A 26 12.25 5.26 9.47
N ILE A 27 11.76 6.36 8.89
CA ILE A 27 12.49 7.11 7.84
C ILE A 27 13.79 7.70 8.40
N ALA A 28 13.71 8.36 9.56
CA ALA A 28 14.88 8.99 10.18
C ALA A 28 15.97 7.97 10.56
N MET A 29 15.58 6.80 11.08
CA MET A 29 16.53 5.74 11.42
C MET A 29 17.19 5.09 10.19
N ALA A 30 16.54 5.18 9.02
CA ALA A 30 17.09 4.69 7.77
C ALA A 30 17.96 5.73 7.04
N ASP A 31 18.13 6.93 7.61
CA ASP A 31 18.81 8.08 7.02
C ASP A 31 18.31 8.40 5.59
N LYS A 32 16.98 8.33 5.41
CA LYS A 32 16.34 8.57 4.11
C LYS A 32 15.61 9.89 4.08
N ALA A 33 15.56 10.50 2.89
CA ALA A 33 14.67 11.62 2.64
C ALA A 33 13.20 11.18 2.77
N PRO A 34 12.30 12.04 3.29
CA PRO A 34 10.87 11.75 3.41
C PRO A 34 10.14 11.88 2.07
N ASP A 35 10.67 11.26 1.02
CA ASP A 35 10.02 11.17 -0.28
C ASP A 35 8.84 10.17 -0.24
N PRO A 36 7.92 10.23 -1.24
CA PRO A 36 6.73 9.38 -1.25
C PRO A 36 7.00 7.89 -1.18
N SER A 37 8.03 7.40 -1.88
CA SER A 37 8.38 5.98 -1.89
C SER A 37 8.93 5.51 -0.53
N ASN A 38 9.70 6.36 0.15
CA ASN A 38 10.18 6.08 1.50
C ASN A 38 9.05 6.12 2.54
N LEU A 39 8.07 7.02 2.36
CA LEU A 39 6.85 7.05 3.17
C LEU A 39 6.04 5.75 3.00
N PHE A 40 5.87 5.28 1.76
CA PHE A 40 5.19 4.03 1.46
C PHE A 40 5.88 2.81 2.09
N ASN A 41 7.19 2.68 1.87
CA ASN A 41 7.98 1.56 2.40
C ASN A 41 8.01 1.57 3.93
N SER A 42 8.13 2.75 4.54
CA SER A 42 8.11 2.89 6.00
C SER A 42 6.74 2.61 6.60
N LEU A 43 5.65 3.00 5.92
CA LEU A 43 4.29 2.62 6.32
C LEU A 43 4.13 1.11 6.30
N SER A 44 4.53 0.43 5.22
CA SER A 44 4.51 -1.03 5.13
C SER A 44 5.26 -1.69 6.31
N SER A 45 6.48 -1.21 6.60
CA SER A 45 7.28 -1.75 7.72
C SER A 45 6.63 -1.53 9.08
N VAL A 46 6.00 -0.38 9.31
CA VAL A 46 5.28 -0.08 10.56
C VAL A 46 4.06 -0.99 10.69
N LEU A 47 3.25 -1.12 9.63
CA LEU A 47 2.08 -1.99 9.64
C LEU A 47 2.46 -3.46 9.86
N GLY A 48 3.56 -3.94 9.26
CA GLY A 48 4.09 -5.29 9.45
C GLY A 48 4.47 -5.64 10.89
N ARG A 49 4.61 -4.64 11.78
CA ARG A 49 4.90 -4.83 13.21
C ARG A 49 3.66 -4.65 14.09
N MET A 50 2.51 -4.29 13.53
CA MET A 50 1.29 -4.09 14.29
C MET A 50 0.60 -5.45 14.56
N PRO A 51 0.22 -5.74 15.82
CA PRO A 51 -0.36 -7.03 16.17
C PRO A 51 -1.78 -7.25 15.61
N GLN A 52 -2.51 -6.16 15.34
CA GLN A 52 -3.89 -6.23 14.83
C GLN A 52 -4.10 -5.24 13.68
N LEU A 53 -4.35 -5.78 12.50
CA LEU A 53 -4.72 -5.06 11.29
C LEU A 53 -6.04 -5.64 10.78
N ASP A 54 -7.16 -5.00 11.09
CA ASP A 54 -8.49 -5.50 10.69
C ASP A 54 -8.82 -5.17 9.23
N HIS A 55 -8.19 -4.13 8.68
CA HIS A 55 -8.45 -3.66 7.33
C HIS A 55 -7.58 -4.37 6.29
N ILE A 56 -8.21 -4.95 5.26
CA ILE A 56 -7.55 -5.79 4.23
C ILE A 56 -6.41 -5.05 3.53
N PRO A 57 -6.58 -3.84 2.96
CA PRO A 57 -5.49 -3.06 2.40
C PRO A 57 -4.27 -2.91 3.31
N ALA A 58 -4.47 -2.66 4.62
CA ALA A 58 -3.35 -2.53 5.56
C ALA A 58 -2.61 -3.85 5.75
N ARG A 59 -3.32 -4.97 5.82
CA ARG A 59 -2.74 -6.31 5.90
C ARG A 59 -1.93 -6.65 4.66
N VAL A 60 -2.49 -6.40 3.46
CA VAL A 60 -1.79 -6.64 2.21
C VAL A 60 -0.52 -5.78 2.13
N LEU A 61 -0.60 -4.49 2.46
CA LEU A 61 0.58 -3.62 2.49
C LEU A 61 1.65 -4.09 3.48
N ALA A 62 1.24 -4.61 4.64
CA ALA A 62 2.13 -5.10 5.66
C ALA A 62 2.92 -6.35 5.23
N THR A 63 2.31 -7.22 4.42
CA THR A 63 2.91 -8.51 4.03
C THR A 63 3.54 -8.50 2.64
N ASP A 64 2.89 -7.86 1.68
CA ASP A 64 3.32 -7.83 0.29
C ASP A 64 2.99 -6.46 -0.35
N PRO A 65 3.96 -5.53 -0.32
CA PRO A 65 3.81 -4.22 -0.94
C PRO A 65 3.50 -4.28 -2.45
N LYS A 66 3.97 -5.30 -3.17
CA LYS A 66 3.70 -5.43 -4.61
C LYS A 66 2.26 -5.88 -4.87
N ALA A 67 1.76 -6.82 -4.07
CA ALA A 67 0.34 -7.18 -4.10
C ALA A 67 -0.53 -5.98 -3.74
N PHE A 68 -0.11 -5.14 -2.79
CA PHE A 68 -0.80 -3.90 -2.47
C PHE A 68 -0.83 -2.93 -3.66
N VAL A 69 0.29 -2.73 -4.37
CA VAL A 69 0.32 -1.90 -5.59
C VAL A 69 -0.66 -2.43 -6.64
N SER A 70 -0.75 -3.74 -6.82
CA SER A 70 -1.72 -4.34 -7.74
C SER A 70 -3.17 -4.11 -7.29
N LEU A 71 -3.45 -4.28 -6.00
CA LEU A 71 -4.75 -4.02 -5.38
C LEU A 71 -5.22 -2.59 -5.69
N ILE A 72 -4.41 -1.58 -5.35
CA ILE A 72 -4.80 -0.18 -5.54
C ILE A 72 -4.80 0.26 -7.01
N ALA A 73 -4.10 -0.43 -7.91
CA ALA A 73 -4.15 -0.15 -9.34
C ALA A 73 -5.42 -0.69 -10.02
N ASN A 74 -6.11 -1.63 -9.36
CA ASN A 74 -7.39 -2.20 -9.79
C ASN A 74 -8.59 -1.60 -9.04
N ASP A 75 -8.36 -0.87 -7.96
CA ASP A 75 -9.41 -0.23 -7.18
C ASP A 75 -9.71 1.21 -7.67
N PRO A 76 -10.89 1.49 -8.23
CA PRO A 76 -11.26 2.85 -8.65
C PRO A 76 -11.48 3.81 -7.46
N ASP A 77 -11.80 3.32 -6.26
CA ASP A 77 -12.21 4.15 -5.12
C ASP A 77 -11.04 4.91 -4.50
N ILE A 78 -9.79 4.45 -4.72
CA ILE A 78 -8.60 5.18 -4.28
C ILE A 78 -8.38 6.48 -5.09
N GLY A 79 -8.97 6.55 -6.29
CA GLY A 79 -8.91 7.69 -7.20
C GLY A 79 -7.49 8.10 -7.62
N LEU A 80 -6.54 7.17 -7.62
CA LEU A 80 -5.16 7.39 -8.06
C LEU A 80 -4.95 6.77 -9.43
N ASP A 81 -4.35 7.51 -10.36
CA ASP A 81 -3.89 6.96 -11.63
C ASP A 81 -2.57 6.18 -11.47
N GLN A 82 -2.17 5.43 -12.51
CA GLN A 82 -0.95 4.60 -12.47
C GLN A 82 0.33 5.41 -12.25
N LYS A 83 0.38 6.65 -12.74
CA LYS A 83 1.56 7.52 -12.58
C LYS A 83 1.66 7.99 -11.14
N GLN A 84 0.54 8.37 -10.52
CA GLN A 84 0.46 8.74 -9.12
C GLN A 84 0.77 7.56 -8.20
N ILE A 85 0.27 6.36 -8.52
CA ILE A 85 0.63 5.13 -7.80
C ILE A 85 2.14 4.90 -7.89
N GLY A 86 2.71 4.96 -9.10
CA GLY A 86 4.14 4.73 -9.30
C GLY A 86 5.01 5.72 -8.53
N HIS A 87 4.66 7.01 -8.57
CA HIS A 87 5.34 8.04 -7.79
C HIS A 87 5.25 7.77 -6.28
N ALA A 88 4.08 7.36 -5.78
CA ALA A 88 3.87 7.12 -4.36
C ALA A 88 4.57 5.86 -3.83
N THR A 89 4.76 4.84 -4.67
CA THR A 89 5.30 3.54 -4.25
C THR A 89 6.74 3.32 -4.68
N GLY A 90 7.31 4.21 -5.51
CA GLY A 90 8.61 4.02 -6.14
C GLY A 90 8.61 2.97 -7.25
N THR A 91 7.42 2.57 -7.73
CA THR A 91 7.25 1.60 -8.82
C THR A 91 7.14 2.35 -10.15
N SER A 92 7.78 1.86 -11.23
CA SER A 92 7.60 2.51 -12.54
C SER A 92 6.16 2.35 -13.04
N GLN A 93 5.67 3.26 -13.87
CA GLN A 93 4.34 3.14 -14.47
C GLN A 93 4.16 1.81 -15.24
N SER A 94 5.19 1.36 -15.95
CA SER A 94 5.20 0.06 -16.65
C SER A 94 5.07 -1.12 -15.69
N GLN A 95 5.74 -1.07 -14.54
CA GLN A 95 5.61 -2.08 -13.49
C GLN A 95 4.23 -2.05 -12.83
N VAL A 96 3.65 -0.87 -12.58
CA VAL A 96 2.27 -0.74 -12.07
C VAL A 96 1.28 -1.39 -13.04
N SER A 97 1.42 -1.13 -14.35
CA SER A 97 0.59 -1.76 -15.37
C SER A 97 0.74 -3.28 -15.39
N ALA A 98 1.98 -3.80 -15.33
CA ALA A 98 2.22 -5.24 -15.28
C ALA A 98 1.63 -5.90 -14.01
N LEU A 99 1.75 -5.25 -12.85
CA LEU A 99 1.17 -5.71 -11.60
C LEU A 99 -0.36 -5.73 -11.66
N LYS A 100 -0.97 -4.68 -12.23
CA LYS A 100 -2.42 -4.59 -12.46
C LYS A 100 -2.91 -5.79 -13.26
N GLN A 101 -2.25 -6.08 -14.39
CA GLN A 101 -2.59 -7.19 -15.27
C GLN A 101 -2.42 -8.56 -14.60
N LYS A 102 -1.36 -8.78 -13.81
CA LYS A 102 -1.13 -10.08 -13.14
C LYS A 102 -2.28 -10.49 -12.21
N MET A 103 -2.90 -9.55 -11.51
CA MET A 103 -4.02 -9.84 -10.61
C MET A 103 -5.31 -10.13 -11.38
N LEU A 104 -5.60 -9.35 -12.42
CA LEU A 104 -6.68 -9.64 -13.38
C LEU A 104 -6.58 -11.08 -13.95
N HIS A 105 -5.39 -11.49 -14.39
CA HIS A 105 -5.21 -12.85 -14.90
C HIS A 105 -5.39 -13.92 -13.82
N LYS A 106 -4.96 -13.67 -12.59
CA LYS A 106 -5.14 -14.61 -11.47
C LYS A 106 -6.63 -14.77 -11.14
N ASP A 107 -7.37 -13.67 -11.06
CA ASP A 107 -8.81 -13.68 -10.77
C ASP A 107 -9.61 -14.37 -11.88
N VAL A 108 -9.22 -14.18 -13.16
CA VAL A 108 -9.83 -14.87 -14.31
C VAL A 108 -9.55 -16.38 -14.28
N ILE A 109 -8.32 -16.80 -13.95
CA ILE A 109 -7.95 -18.22 -13.87
C ILE A 109 -8.67 -18.90 -12.69
N GLU A 110 -8.73 -18.27 -11.51
CA GLU A 110 -9.46 -18.80 -10.36
C GLU A 110 -10.97 -18.91 -10.62
N ALA A 111 -11.58 -17.95 -11.33
CA ALA A 111 -12.98 -18.01 -11.73
C ALA A 111 -13.27 -19.11 -12.77
N THR A 112 -12.31 -19.41 -13.66
CA THR A 112 -12.46 -20.45 -14.69
C THR A 112 -12.30 -21.87 -14.13
N HIS A 113 -11.51 -22.05 -13.07
CA HIS A 113 -11.33 -23.35 -12.39
C HIS A 113 -12.40 -23.68 -11.35
N ALA A 114 -13.28 -22.74 -11.00
CA ALA A 114 -14.37 -22.93 -10.05
C ALA A 114 -15.71 -23.31 -10.71
N GLN A 115 -15.72 -23.59 -12.03
CA GLN A 115 -16.90 -24.02 -12.80
C GLN A 115 -16.88 -25.51 -13.14
#